data_AF-A0A4V1TH41-F1
#
_entry.id   AF-A0A4V1TH41-F1
#
_cell.length_a   1.000
_cell.length_b   1.000
_cell.length_c   1.000
_cell.angle_alpha   90.00
_cell.angle_beta   90.00
_cell.angle_gamma   90.00
#
_symmetry.space_group_name_H-M   'P 1'
#
loop_
_entity.id
_entity.type
_entity.pdbx_description
1 polymer ?
#
loop_
_entity_poly.entity_id
_entity_poly.type
_entity_poly.pdbx_seq_one_letter_code
_entity_poly.pdbx_strand_id
1 'polypeptide(L)'
;MPQAHENTIAQTREPGDRWRAAYACRTATSRGRLVEEPGSATRNPFQRDRDRIIHSTAFRRLKHKTQVFVSHEGDHFRTRLTHTIEVAQIARALARALGLDEDLAEALALAHDLGHTPFGHTGEDALDECMAGFGGFDHNAQTLRIVTRLERRYAGFDGLNLTWETLEGLVKHNGPLLDADGKPTERYARTGIPVAILEYQEKQDLWLDSHASAEAQVAA
;
A
#
# COMPACT_ATOMS: atom_id res chain seq x y z
N MET A 1 -45.08 24.93 -19.86
CA MET A 1 -44.78 23.90 -18.84
C MET A 1 -44.53 22.58 -19.54
N PRO A 2 -43.27 22.17 -19.69
CA PRO A 2 -42.96 20.75 -19.75
C PRO A 2 -41.86 20.41 -18.72
N GLN A 3 -42.19 19.53 -17.78
CA GLN A 3 -41.20 18.75 -17.05
C GLN A 3 -41.31 17.31 -17.54
N ALA A 4 -40.30 16.89 -18.28
CA ALA A 4 -39.97 15.49 -18.48
C ALA A 4 -38.47 15.43 -18.79
N HIS A 5 -37.67 15.15 -17.76
CA HIS A 5 -36.38 14.51 -17.96
C HIS A 5 -36.33 13.29 -17.05
N GLU A 6 -36.30 12.15 -17.73
CA GLU A 6 -36.31 10.79 -17.23
C GLU A 6 -35.01 10.42 -16.48
N ASN A 7 -35.20 9.50 -15.53
CA ASN A 7 -34.28 8.43 -15.15
C ASN A 7 -32.83 8.80 -14.80
N THR A 8 -32.63 9.27 -13.58
CA THR A 8 -31.36 9.03 -12.87
C THR A 8 -31.38 7.60 -12.34
N ILE A 9 -30.59 6.73 -12.97
CA ILE A 9 -30.24 5.39 -12.49
C ILE A 9 -29.95 5.50 -10.98
N ALA A 10 -30.69 4.73 -10.17
CA ALA A 10 -30.39 4.59 -8.76
C ALA A 10 -28.99 3.96 -8.64
N GLN A 11 -27.96 4.82 -8.50
CA GLN A 11 -26.63 4.38 -8.11
C GLN A 11 -26.76 3.80 -6.71
N THR A 12 -26.79 2.48 -6.61
CA THR A 12 -26.54 1.76 -5.37
C THR A 12 -25.21 2.24 -4.84
N ARG A 13 -25.25 3.10 -3.80
CA ARG A 13 -24.05 3.59 -3.13
C ARG A 13 -23.38 2.42 -2.43
N GLU A 14 -22.10 2.21 -2.70
CA GLU A 14 -21.31 1.17 -2.04
C GLU A 14 -21.21 1.46 -0.53
N PRO A 15 -20.97 0.46 0.33
CA PRO A 15 -20.72 0.70 1.75
C PRO A 15 -19.59 1.72 1.96
N GLY A 16 -19.92 2.85 2.59
CA GLY A 16 -18.98 3.94 2.85
C GLY A 16 -18.84 4.97 1.72
N ASP A 17 -19.65 4.90 0.66
CA ASP A 17 -19.58 5.85 -0.45
C ASP A 17 -19.84 7.30 -0.01
N ARG A 18 -18.97 8.19 -0.46
CA ARG A 18 -19.01 9.64 -0.27
C ARG A 18 -18.82 10.31 -1.62
N TRP A 19 -19.03 11.63 -1.68
CA TRP A 19 -18.61 12.38 -2.86
C TRP A 19 -17.10 12.17 -3.10
N ARG A 20 -16.73 11.95 -4.37
CA ARG A 20 -15.35 11.70 -4.80
C ARG A 20 -15.05 12.49 -6.07
N ALA A 21 -13.79 12.90 -6.21
CA ALA A 21 -13.28 13.54 -7.42
C ALA A 21 -13.25 12.54 -8.60
N ALA A 22 -13.19 13.07 -9.82
CA ALA A 22 -13.12 12.24 -11.03
C ALA A 22 -11.84 11.40 -11.12
N TYR A 23 -10.75 11.87 -10.51
CA TYR A 23 -9.45 11.22 -10.48
C TYR A 23 -9.26 10.22 -9.32
N ALA A 24 -10.23 10.12 -8.41
CA ALA A 24 -10.14 9.22 -7.27
C ALA A 24 -10.35 7.76 -7.69
N CYS A 25 -9.69 6.84 -6.99
CA CYS A 25 -9.94 5.42 -7.16
C CYS A 25 -11.40 5.07 -6.80
N ARG A 26 -11.96 4.10 -7.51
CA ARG A 26 -13.33 3.62 -7.29
C ARG A 26 -13.33 2.12 -7.08
N THR A 27 -14.00 1.70 -6.02
CA THR A 27 -14.22 0.28 -5.68
C THR A 27 -14.92 -0.46 -6.82
N ALA A 28 -15.90 0.18 -7.47
CA ALA A 28 -16.68 -0.37 -8.58
C ALA A 28 -15.85 -0.68 -9.84
N THR A 29 -14.70 -0.02 -10.02
CA THR A 29 -13.78 -0.26 -11.15
C THR A 29 -12.46 -0.85 -10.68
N SER A 30 -12.42 -1.43 -9.48
CA SER A 30 -11.20 -2.06 -8.96
C SER A 30 -10.78 -3.21 -9.87
N ARG A 31 -9.47 -3.37 -10.05
CA ARG A 31 -8.84 -4.51 -10.74
C ARG A 31 -8.90 -5.80 -9.92
N GLY A 32 -9.41 -5.74 -8.70
CA GLY A 32 -9.66 -6.90 -7.86
C GLY A 32 -8.40 -7.42 -7.19
N ARG A 33 -8.40 -8.71 -6.87
CA ARG A 33 -7.35 -9.41 -6.10
C ARG A 33 -6.74 -10.50 -6.96
N LEU A 34 -5.52 -10.93 -6.62
CA LEU A 34 -4.85 -12.03 -7.33
C LEU A 34 -5.62 -13.35 -7.20
N VAL A 35 -6.08 -13.67 -5.99
CA VAL A 35 -6.94 -14.83 -5.73
C VAL A 35 -8.38 -14.34 -5.62
N GLU A 36 -9.28 -14.89 -6.42
CA GLU A 36 -10.69 -14.52 -6.38
C GLU A 36 -11.32 -14.92 -5.04
N GLU A 37 -12.07 -13.99 -4.46
CA GLU A 37 -12.80 -14.18 -3.21
C GLU A 37 -14.20 -13.58 -3.34
N PRO A 38 -15.22 -14.18 -2.70
CA PRO A 38 -16.54 -13.56 -2.63
C PRO A 38 -16.47 -12.13 -2.09
N GLY A 39 -17.34 -11.27 -2.63
CA GLY A 39 -17.56 -9.91 -2.10
C GLY A 39 -18.00 -9.93 -0.64
N SER A 40 -17.80 -8.81 0.07
CA SER A 40 -18.26 -8.64 1.44
C SER A 40 -19.54 -7.80 1.45
N ALA A 41 -20.58 -8.25 2.14
CA ALA A 41 -21.86 -7.54 2.21
C ALA A 41 -21.78 -6.19 2.93
N THR A 42 -20.79 -6.00 3.82
CA THR A 42 -20.72 -4.84 4.73
C THR A 42 -19.49 -3.97 4.53
N ARG A 43 -18.54 -4.41 3.69
CA ARG A 43 -17.24 -3.74 3.54
C ARG A 43 -16.84 -3.72 2.09
N ASN A 44 -16.41 -2.55 1.63
CA ASN A 44 -15.83 -2.41 0.31
C ASN A 44 -14.43 -3.07 0.23
N PRO A 45 -13.86 -3.27 -0.97
CA PRO A 45 -12.56 -3.92 -1.13
C PRO A 45 -11.39 -3.26 -0.36
N PHE A 46 -11.34 -1.93 -0.29
CA PHE A 46 -10.24 -1.22 0.39
C PHE A 46 -10.39 -1.24 1.91
N GLN A 47 -11.62 -1.21 2.43
CA GLN A 47 -11.90 -1.47 3.85
C GLN A 47 -11.42 -2.86 4.26
N ARG A 48 -11.65 -3.87 3.41
CA ARG A 48 -11.12 -5.22 3.65
C ARG A 48 -9.59 -5.22 3.68
N ASP A 49 -8.92 -4.50 2.77
CA ASP A 49 -7.47 -4.42 2.76
C ASP A 49 -6.92 -3.80 4.04
N ARG A 50 -7.50 -2.66 4.46
CA ARG A 50 -7.19 -2.02 5.73
C ARG A 50 -7.29 -2.99 6.89
N ASP A 51 -8.42 -3.70 7.01
CA ASP A 51 -8.66 -4.65 8.09
C ASP A 51 -7.60 -5.78 8.08
N ARG A 52 -7.27 -6.31 6.88
CA ARG A 52 -6.22 -7.35 6.73
C ARG A 52 -4.85 -6.86 7.20
N ILE A 53 -4.48 -5.64 6.82
CA ILE A 53 -3.22 -5.01 7.19
C ILE A 53 -3.14 -4.82 8.70
N ILE A 54 -4.14 -4.18 9.32
CA ILE A 54 -4.19 -3.93 10.77
C ILE A 54 -4.05 -5.23 11.56
N HIS A 55 -4.74 -6.28 11.09
CA HIS A 55 -4.70 -7.55 11.78
C HIS A 55 -3.44 -8.39 11.50
N SER A 56 -2.59 -8.04 10.54
CA SER A 56 -1.38 -8.79 10.16
C SER A 56 -0.36 -8.92 11.29
N THR A 57 0.53 -9.91 11.19
CA THR A 57 1.62 -10.09 12.16
C THR A 57 2.65 -8.98 12.02
N ALA A 58 2.98 -8.59 10.79
CA ALA A 58 3.90 -7.50 10.46
C ALA A 58 3.44 -6.17 11.05
N PHE A 59 2.15 -5.82 10.98
CA PHE A 59 1.64 -4.58 11.55
C PHE A 59 1.79 -4.56 13.08
N ARG A 60 1.48 -5.67 13.77
CA ARG A 60 1.71 -5.77 15.22
C ARG A 60 3.18 -5.61 15.59
N ARG A 61 4.10 -6.09 14.76
CA ARG A 61 5.55 -5.97 14.98
C ARG A 61 6.04 -4.53 14.89
N LEU A 62 5.30 -3.61 14.25
CA LEU A 62 5.65 -2.18 14.22
C LEU A 62 5.68 -1.56 15.63
N LYS A 63 4.92 -2.11 16.58
CA LYS A 63 4.98 -1.69 18.01
C LYS A 63 6.39 -1.82 18.59
N HIS A 64 7.17 -2.77 18.10
CA HIS A 64 8.49 -3.12 18.62
C HIS A 64 9.63 -2.63 17.73
N LYS A 65 9.33 -1.87 16.65
CA LYS A 65 10.33 -1.23 15.80
C LYS A 65 10.39 0.25 16.16
N THR A 66 11.58 0.72 16.51
CA THR A 66 11.81 2.15 16.77
C THR A 66 11.78 2.93 15.45
N GLN A 67 11.25 4.15 15.51
CA GLN A 67 11.44 5.15 14.46
C GLN A 67 12.58 6.05 14.95
N VAL A 68 13.75 5.96 14.27
CA VAL A 68 15.00 6.74 14.47
C VAL A 68 15.12 7.44 15.84
N PHE A 69 15.81 6.83 16.82
CA PHE A 69 16.62 7.49 17.85
C PHE A 69 17.40 6.45 18.69
N VAL A 70 18.72 6.65 18.83
CA VAL A 70 19.54 6.09 19.91
C VAL A 70 20.26 7.26 20.59
N SER A 71 19.85 7.60 21.81
CA SER A 71 20.72 7.77 23.01
C SER A 71 20.16 8.82 23.98
N HIS A 72 19.91 8.37 25.22
CA HIS A 72 19.80 9.12 26.48
C HIS A 72 18.68 10.18 26.62
N GLU A 73 17.78 9.93 27.59
CA GLU A 73 16.83 10.88 28.23
C GLU A 73 15.55 11.26 27.46
N GLY A 74 14.42 10.57 27.76
CA GLY A 74 13.06 11.07 27.48
C GLY A 74 11.98 9.98 27.37
N ASP A 75 10.87 10.13 28.11
CA ASP A 75 9.78 9.13 28.26
C ASP A 75 8.85 8.96 27.04
N HIS A 76 9.12 9.60 25.90
CA HIS A 76 8.20 9.67 24.75
C HIS A 76 8.85 9.20 23.44
N PHE A 77 9.18 7.91 23.36
CA PHE A 77 9.71 7.31 22.14
C PHE A 77 8.61 7.04 21.10
N ARG A 78 8.83 7.49 19.85
CA ARG A 78 8.00 7.08 18.70
C ARG A 78 8.42 5.69 18.21
N THR A 79 7.44 4.82 18.06
CA THR A 79 7.58 3.55 17.36
C THR A 79 7.14 3.72 15.90
N ARG A 80 7.49 2.77 15.03
CA ARG A 80 6.92 2.72 13.68
C ARG A 80 5.40 2.61 13.71
N LEU A 81 4.83 1.94 14.72
CA LEU A 81 3.37 1.87 14.86
C LEU A 81 2.75 3.25 15.11
N THR A 82 3.31 4.04 16.04
CA THR A 82 2.78 5.38 16.32
C THR A 82 2.95 6.30 15.11
N HIS A 83 4.10 6.22 14.42
CA HIS A 83 4.31 6.94 13.17
C HIS A 83 3.29 6.55 12.09
N THR A 84 3.09 5.25 11.88
CA THR A 84 2.14 4.71 10.90
C THR A 84 0.70 5.18 11.18
N ILE A 85 0.30 5.25 12.45
CA ILE A 85 -1.03 5.76 12.84
C ILE A 85 -1.14 7.28 12.58
N GLU A 86 -0.09 8.05 12.84
CA GLU A 86 -0.04 9.49 12.53
C GLU A 86 -0.14 9.73 11.01
N VAL A 87 0.63 9.00 10.20
CA VAL A 87 0.59 9.04 8.73
C VAL A 87 -0.81 8.67 8.22
N ALA A 88 -1.42 7.60 8.74
CA ALA A 88 -2.78 7.21 8.36
C ALA A 88 -3.83 8.28 8.65
N GLN A 89 -3.72 9.01 9.77
CA GLN A 89 -4.61 10.14 10.07
C GLN A 89 -4.43 11.29 9.06
N ILE A 90 -3.18 11.64 8.73
CA ILE A 90 -2.86 12.68 7.75
C ILE A 90 -3.36 12.28 6.36
N ALA A 91 -3.08 11.05 5.91
CA ALA A 91 -3.49 10.52 4.62
C ALA A 91 -5.01 10.59 4.44
N ARG A 92 -5.78 10.23 5.46
CA ARG A 92 -7.25 10.36 5.43
C ARG A 92 -7.74 11.80 5.38
N ALA A 93 -7.08 12.70 6.11
CA ALA A 93 -7.43 14.11 6.08
C ALA A 93 -7.20 14.71 4.69
N LEU A 94 -6.07 14.39 4.06
CA LEU A 94 -5.74 14.79 2.69
C LEU A 94 -6.71 14.16 1.69
N ALA A 95 -6.97 12.86 1.81
CA ALA A 95 -7.91 12.15 0.94
C ALA A 95 -9.31 12.78 0.99
N ARG A 96 -9.81 13.10 2.19
CA ARG A 96 -11.09 13.77 2.37
C ARG A 96 -11.10 15.17 1.71
N ALA A 97 -10.04 15.95 1.92
CA ALA A 97 -9.95 17.31 1.37
C ALA A 97 -9.87 17.32 -0.17
N LEU A 98 -9.23 16.32 -0.76
CA LEU A 98 -9.05 16.18 -2.21
C LEU A 98 -10.14 15.35 -2.88
N GLY A 99 -11.08 14.77 -2.13
CA GLY A 99 -12.12 13.89 -2.67
C GLY A 99 -11.60 12.54 -3.18
N LEU A 100 -10.52 12.04 -2.59
CA LEU A 100 -9.94 10.72 -2.86
C LEU A 100 -10.63 9.61 -2.04
N ASP A 101 -10.32 8.35 -2.33
CA ASP A 101 -10.76 7.22 -1.49
C ASP A 101 -9.97 7.17 -0.17
N GLU A 102 -10.64 7.52 0.93
CA GLU A 102 -10.06 7.52 2.27
C GLU A 102 -9.62 6.12 2.75
N ASP A 103 -10.35 5.06 2.38
CA ASP A 103 -10.07 3.71 2.84
C ASP A 103 -8.84 3.14 2.13
N LEU A 104 -8.65 3.45 0.83
CA LEU A 104 -7.44 3.11 0.09
C LEU A 104 -6.22 3.89 0.61
N ALA A 105 -6.35 5.21 0.81
CA ALA A 105 -5.28 6.03 1.38
C ALA A 105 -4.88 5.55 2.79
N GLU A 106 -5.86 5.21 3.64
CA GLU A 106 -5.61 4.64 4.97
C GLU A 106 -4.93 3.27 4.88
N ALA A 107 -5.39 2.37 4.00
CA ALA A 107 -4.78 1.06 3.83
C ALA A 107 -3.30 1.17 3.41
N LEU A 108 -2.99 2.02 2.44
CA LEU A 108 -1.63 2.28 1.97
C LEU A 108 -0.75 2.84 3.09
N ALA A 109 -1.25 3.85 3.81
CA ALA A 109 -0.53 4.46 4.92
C ALA A 109 -0.25 3.47 6.05
N LEU A 110 -1.17 2.56 6.34
CA LEU A 110 -0.97 1.53 7.37
C LEU A 110 0.03 0.44 6.96
N ALA A 111 0.24 0.24 5.66
CA ALA A 111 1.08 -0.82 5.13
C ALA A 111 2.48 -0.38 4.67
N HIS A 112 2.72 0.91 4.39
CA HIS A 112 3.98 1.40 3.80
C HIS A 112 5.22 0.92 4.60
N ASP A 113 5.09 0.91 5.91
CA ASP A 113 6.19 0.68 6.84
C ASP A 113 6.41 -0.79 7.27
N LEU A 114 5.64 -1.74 6.74
CA LEU A 114 5.66 -3.14 7.19
C LEU A 114 7.02 -3.83 6.99
N GLY A 115 7.67 -3.53 5.87
CA GLY A 115 8.91 -4.16 5.41
C GLY A 115 10.18 -3.66 6.09
N HIS A 116 10.11 -2.55 6.82
CA HIS A 116 11.28 -1.98 7.49
C HIS A 116 11.96 -2.96 8.45
N THR A 117 13.28 -2.98 8.42
CA THR A 117 14.11 -3.78 9.30
C THR A 117 14.06 -3.29 10.75
N PRO A 118 14.44 -4.13 11.73
CA PRO A 118 14.89 -3.63 13.03
C PRO A 118 16.01 -2.59 12.85
N PHE A 119 16.11 -1.62 13.75
CA PHE A 119 17.14 -0.57 13.72
C PHE A 119 17.06 0.42 12.53
N GLY A 120 15.96 0.45 11.79
CA GLY A 120 15.75 1.45 10.73
C GLY A 120 16.78 1.35 9.61
N HIS A 121 17.23 2.48 9.08
CA HIS A 121 18.14 2.50 7.91
C HIS A 121 19.44 1.72 8.16
N THR A 122 20.01 1.78 9.37
CA THR A 122 21.22 0.99 9.68
C THR A 122 20.97 -0.52 9.55
N GLY A 123 19.80 -1.00 9.93
CA GLY A 123 19.44 -2.40 9.76
C GLY A 123 19.13 -2.77 8.31
N GLU A 124 18.65 -1.81 7.52
CA GLU A 124 18.45 -1.96 6.07
C GLU A 124 19.79 -2.01 5.33
N ASP A 125 20.69 -1.06 5.55
CA ASP A 125 22.03 -1.02 4.95
C ASP A 125 22.82 -2.30 5.24
N ALA A 126 22.82 -2.74 6.51
CA ALA A 126 23.50 -3.97 6.90
C ALA A 126 22.89 -5.22 6.24
N LEU A 127 21.57 -5.24 6.07
CA LEU A 127 20.90 -6.37 5.43
C LEU A 127 21.11 -6.36 3.91
N ASP A 128 21.12 -5.18 3.28
CA ASP A 128 21.43 -5.02 1.86
C ASP A 128 22.84 -5.50 1.54
N GLU A 129 23.83 -5.12 2.37
CA GLU A 129 25.20 -5.60 2.24
C GLU A 129 25.28 -7.14 2.36
N CYS A 130 24.61 -7.72 3.37
CA CYS A 130 24.56 -9.18 3.54
C CYS A 130 23.88 -9.89 2.37
N MET A 131 22.94 -9.22 1.71
CA MET A 131 22.13 -9.75 0.63
C MET A 131 22.64 -9.37 -0.77
N ALA A 132 23.79 -8.70 -0.88
CA ALA A 132 24.34 -8.24 -2.16
C ALA A 132 24.49 -9.37 -3.20
N GLY A 133 24.89 -10.57 -2.76
CA GLY A 133 24.98 -11.77 -3.62
C GLY A 133 23.64 -12.40 -4.00
N PHE A 134 22.54 -11.92 -3.44
CA PHE A 134 21.18 -12.46 -3.58
C PHE A 134 20.17 -11.43 -4.11
N GLY A 135 20.64 -10.28 -4.63
CA GLY A 135 19.80 -9.22 -5.18
C GLY A 135 19.48 -8.07 -4.22
N GLY A 136 20.19 -7.99 -3.09
CA GLY A 136 20.07 -6.89 -2.13
C GLY A 136 18.82 -6.97 -1.24
N PHE A 137 18.57 -5.88 -0.52
CA PHE A 137 17.41 -5.70 0.34
C PHE A 137 16.85 -4.27 0.17
N ASP A 138 15.53 -4.17 0.04
CA ASP A 138 14.79 -2.90 0.00
C ASP A 138 13.51 -3.07 0.83
N HIS A 139 13.24 -2.14 1.76
CA HIS A 139 12.09 -2.26 2.65
C HIS A 139 10.74 -2.22 1.91
N ASN A 140 10.60 -1.50 0.78
CA ASN A 140 9.35 -1.45 0.02
C ASN A 140 9.08 -2.79 -0.68
N ALA A 141 10.12 -3.38 -1.27
CA ALA A 141 10.08 -4.72 -1.83
C ALA A 141 9.75 -5.76 -0.74
N GLN A 142 10.30 -5.58 0.47
CA GLN A 142 9.98 -6.43 1.61
C GLN A 142 8.53 -6.23 2.11
N THR A 143 7.99 -5.01 2.09
CA THR A 143 6.57 -4.73 2.36
C THR A 143 5.69 -5.52 1.40
N LEU A 144 5.96 -5.44 0.10
CA LEU A 144 5.24 -6.22 -0.92
C LEU A 144 5.32 -7.72 -0.64
N ARG A 145 6.53 -8.23 -0.37
CA ARG A 145 6.74 -9.65 -0.06
C ARG A 145 6.00 -10.11 1.20
N ILE A 146 5.90 -9.26 2.22
CA ILE A 146 5.11 -9.54 3.43
C ILE A 146 3.64 -9.74 3.07
N VAL A 147 3.04 -8.78 2.37
CA VAL A 147 1.59 -8.77 2.11
C VAL A 147 1.18 -9.72 0.98
N THR A 148 2.11 -10.22 0.17
CA THR A 148 1.83 -11.15 -0.93
C THR A 148 2.32 -12.58 -0.70
N ARG A 149 3.23 -12.81 0.27
CA ARG A 149 3.90 -14.11 0.42
C ARG A 149 4.19 -14.55 1.86
N LEU A 150 4.60 -13.66 2.76
CA LEU A 150 5.12 -14.09 4.08
C LEU A 150 4.05 -14.19 5.17
N GLU A 151 3.00 -13.38 5.10
CA GLU A 151 1.86 -13.55 6.01
C GLU A 151 1.12 -14.85 5.68
N ARG A 152 0.80 -15.64 6.70
CA ARG A 152 0.04 -16.90 6.56
C ARG A 152 -1.18 -16.87 7.45
N ARG A 153 -2.21 -16.19 6.96
CA ARG A 153 -3.45 -15.92 7.73
C ARG A 153 -4.68 -16.58 7.14
N TYR A 154 -4.58 -17.03 5.89
CA TYR A 154 -5.66 -17.64 5.13
C TYR A 154 -5.22 -19.05 4.71
N ALA A 155 -6.14 -20.01 4.76
CA ALA A 155 -5.80 -21.40 4.42
C ALA A 155 -5.62 -21.63 2.91
N GLY A 156 -6.29 -20.81 2.07
CA GLY A 156 -6.32 -21.01 0.62
C GLY A 156 -5.20 -20.29 -0.15
N PHE A 157 -4.43 -19.41 0.49
CA PHE A 157 -3.36 -18.65 -0.16
C PHE A 157 -2.37 -18.08 0.86
N ASP A 158 -1.14 -17.86 0.41
CA ASP A 158 -0.13 -17.08 1.13
C ASP A 158 -0.39 -15.56 0.95
N GLY A 159 0.09 -14.76 1.90
CA GLY A 159 -0.11 -13.31 1.94
C GLY A 159 -1.47 -12.88 2.49
N LEU A 160 -1.82 -11.63 2.20
CA LEU A 160 -3.08 -10.98 2.58
C LEU A 160 -4.03 -10.84 1.38
N ASN A 161 -3.60 -11.23 0.18
CA ASN A 161 -4.37 -11.13 -1.07
C ASN A 161 -5.04 -9.75 -1.22
N LEU A 162 -4.28 -8.67 -1.06
CA LEU A 162 -4.79 -7.30 -1.13
C LEU A 162 -5.30 -6.96 -2.54
N THR A 163 -6.08 -5.88 -2.67
CA THR A 163 -6.49 -5.37 -3.98
C THR A 163 -5.27 -4.88 -4.77
N TRP A 164 -5.40 -4.93 -6.09
CA TRP A 164 -4.38 -4.44 -7.01
C TRP A 164 -4.00 -2.99 -6.70
N GLU A 165 -4.97 -2.11 -6.42
CA GLU A 165 -4.72 -0.69 -6.13
C GLU A 165 -3.84 -0.51 -4.89
N THR A 166 -4.07 -1.31 -3.85
CA THR A 166 -3.24 -1.28 -2.64
C THR A 166 -1.82 -1.78 -2.95
N LEU A 167 -1.66 -2.85 -3.73
CA LEU A 167 -0.33 -3.39 -4.06
C LEU A 167 0.46 -2.46 -4.98
N GLU A 168 -0.23 -1.89 -5.96
CA GLU A 168 0.31 -0.90 -6.88
C GLU A 168 0.78 0.35 -6.15
N GLY A 169 -0.05 0.89 -5.26
CA GLY A 169 0.29 2.06 -4.45
C GLY A 169 1.46 1.78 -3.52
N LEU A 170 1.54 0.60 -2.89
CA LEU A 170 2.67 0.22 -2.04
C LEU A 170 4.00 0.21 -2.81
N VAL A 171 3.99 -0.25 -4.06
CA VAL A 171 5.20 -0.31 -4.89
C VAL A 171 5.57 1.06 -5.46
N LYS A 172 4.59 1.85 -5.87
CA LYS A 172 4.79 3.06 -6.70
C LYS A 172 4.49 4.39 -6.01
N HIS A 173 4.29 4.41 -4.68
CA HIS A 173 4.05 5.66 -3.95
C HIS A 173 5.18 6.70 -4.13
N ASN A 174 6.41 6.26 -4.41
CA ASN A 174 7.55 7.14 -4.72
C ASN A 174 7.73 7.43 -6.23
N GLY A 175 6.75 7.08 -7.05
CA GLY A 175 6.79 7.21 -8.51
C GLY A 175 7.06 5.89 -9.25
N PRO A 176 7.11 5.96 -10.60
CA PRO A 176 7.34 4.80 -11.45
C PRO A 176 8.74 4.18 -11.24
N LEU A 177 8.80 2.86 -11.41
CA LEU A 177 10.06 2.10 -11.37
C LEU A 177 10.68 1.95 -12.76
N LEU A 178 9.85 2.01 -13.80
CA LEU A 178 10.24 2.03 -15.20
C LEU A 178 9.87 3.36 -15.87
N ASP A 179 10.57 3.71 -16.93
CA ASP A 179 10.18 4.76 -17.87
C ASP A 179 9.24 4.22 -18.97
N ALA A 180 8.78 5.10 -19.85
CA ALA A 180 7.88 4.76 -20.95
C ALA A 180 8.50 3.80 -21.98
N ASP A 181 9.83 3.66 -22.01
CA ASP A 181 10.54 2.71 -22.88
C ASP A 181 10.78 1.36 -22.18
N GLY A 182 10.29 1.19 -20.94
CA GLY A 182 10.47 -0.01 -20.13
C GLY A 182 11.85 -0.13 -19.50
N LYS A 183 12.62 0.96 -19.39
CA LYS A 183 13.93 0.97 -18.73
C LYS A 183 13.79 1.44 -17.28
N PRO A 184 14.64 0.98 -16.34
CA PRO A 184 14.62 1.47 -14.97
C PRO A 184 14.76 2.99 -14.89
N THR A 185 13.94 3.64 -14.05
CA THR A 185 14.08 5.07 -13.76
C THR A 185 15.41 5.37 -13.05
N GLU A 186 15.79 6.65 -12.93
CA GLU A 186 17.06 7.06 -12.31
C GLU A 186 17.30 6.39 -10.94
N ARG A 187 16.25 6.26 -10.13
CA ARG A 187 16.28 5.58 -8.82
C ARG A 187 16.77 4.14 -8.91
N TYR A 188 16.40 3.43 -9.97
CA TYR A 188 16.67 2.00 -10.16
C TYR A 188 17.70 1.72 -11.26
N ALA A 189 18.23 2.74 -11.94
CA ALA A 189 19.19 2.59 -13.03
C ALA A 189 20.47 1.86 -12.59
N ARG A 190 20.92 2.09 -11.35
CA ARG A 190 22.14 1.48 -10.80
C ARG A 190 21.90 0.14 -10.12
N THR A 191 20.86 0.04 -9.30
CA THR A 191 20.59 -1.14 -8.46
C THR A 191 19.67 -2.16 -9.13
N GLY A 192 18.99 -1.77 -10.21
CA GLY A 192 17.89 -2.54 -10.79
C GLY A 192 16.62 -2.45 -9.93
N ILE A 193 15.52 -3.00 -10.46
CA ILE A 193 14.27 -3.16 -9.72
C ILE A 193 14.44 -4.32 -8.73
N PRO A 194 14.03 -4.16 -7.46
CA PRO A 194 14.09 -5.24 -6.48
C PRO A 194 13.42 -6.53 -6.95
N VAL A 195 14.10 -7.67 -6.76
CA VAL A 195 13.67 -8.98 -7.26
C VAL A 195 12.25 -9.35 -6.80
N ALA A 196 11.89 -9.03 -5.55
CA ALA A 196 10.56 -9.34 -5.03
C ALA A 196 9.42 -8.60 -5.77
N ILE A 197 9.70 -7.43 -6.34
CA ILE A 197 8.74 -6.68 -7.16
C ILE A 197 8.61 -7.34 -8.53
N LEU A 198 9.73 -7.74 -9.14
CA LEU A 198 9.74 -8.47 -10.41
C LEU A 198 9.02 -9.83 -10.30
N GLU A 199 9.28 -10.60 -9.23
CA GLU A 199 8.58 -11.87 -8.95
C GLU A 199 7.06 -11.71 -8.84
N TYR A 200 6.59 -10.57 -8.31
CA TYR A 200 5.16 -10.30 -8.18
C TYR A 200 4.55 -9.78 -9.49
N GLN A 201 5.27 -8.92 -10.21
CA GLN A 201 4.89 -8.38 -11.52
C GLN A 201 4.52 -9.48 -12.52
N GLU A 202 5.21 -10.64 -12.46
CA GLU A 202 4.89 -11.82 -13.27
C GLU A 202 3.51 -12.44 -12.98
N LYS A 203 2.96 -12.22 -11.78
CA LYS A 203 1.67 -12.76 -11.34
C LYS A 203 0.53 -11.79 -11.57
N GLN A 204 0.77 -10.50 -11.33
CA GLN A 204 -0.20 -9.44 -11.53
C GLN A 204 0.55 -8.16 -11.94
N ASP A 205 0.32 -7.68 -13.16
CA ASP A 205 0.98 -6.50 -13.70
C ASP A 205 0.59 -5.23 -12.93
N LEU A 206 1.55 -4.64 -12.21
CA LEU A 206 1.44 -3.43 -11.39
C LEU A 206 1.74 -2.13 -12.16
N TRP A 207 1.93 -2.20 -13.48
CA TRP A 207 2.18 -1.02 -14.33
C TRP A 207 3.35 -0.18 -13.83
N LEU A 208 4.52 -0.82 -13.73
CA LEU A 208 5.73 -0.23 -13.14
C LEU A 208 6.22 1.04 -13.85
N ASP A 209 5.73 1.32 -15.06
CA ASP A 209 6.02 2.46 -15.92
C ASP A 209 5.10 3.68 -15.71
N SER A 210 4.05 3.55 -14.89
CA SER A 210 3.05 4.61 -14.67
C SER A 210 3.04 5.12 -13.23
N HIS A 211 2.56 6.34 -13.02
CA HIS A 211 2.37 6.87 -11.67
C HIS A 211 1.26 6.12 -10.93
N ALA A 212 1.43 5.99 -9.61
CA ALA A 212 0.40 5.47 -8.72
C ALA A 212 -0.81 6.41 -8.62
N SER A 213 -1.89 5.91 -8.03
CA SER A 213 -3.05 6.74 -7.71
C SER A 213 -2.70 7.89 -6.75
N ALA A 214 -3.54 8.92 -6.74
CA ALA A 214 -3.39 10.03 -5.81
C ALA A 214 -3.56 9.57 -4.34
N GLU A 215 -4.35 8.52 -4.08
CA GLU A 215 -4.45 7.88 -2.77
C GLU A 215 -3.10 7.34 -2.28
N ALA A 216 -2.27 6.79 -3.17
CA ALA A 216 -0.92 6.33 -2.83
C ALA A 216 0.02 7.48 -2.51
N GLN A 217 -0.09 8.60 -3.25
CA GLN A 217 0.76 9.78 -3.07
C GLN A 217 0.49 10.52 -1.76
N VAL A 218 -0.74 10.46 -1.22
CA VAL A 218 -1.05 11.08 0.09
C VAL A 218 -0.76 10.16 1.28
N ALA A 219 -0.40 8.90 1.02
CA ALA A 219 -0.25 7.85 2.01
C ALA A 219 1.19 7.54 2.42
N ALA A 220 2.18 8.18 1.79
CA ALA A 220 3.61 7.96 2.03
C ALA A 220 4.41 9.26 1.95
#